data_AF-A0A2I0B3T3-F1
#
_entry.id   AF-A0A2I0B3T3-F1
#
_cell.length_a   1.000
_cell.length_b   1.000
_cell.length_c   1.000
_cell.angle_alpha   90.00
_cell.angle_beta   90.00
_cell.angle_gamma   90.00
#
_symmetry.space_group_name_H-M   'P 1'
#
loop_
_entity.id
_entity.type
_entity.pdbx_description
1 polymer ?
#
loop_
_entity_poly.entity_id
_entity_poly.type
_entity_poly.pdbx_seq_one_letter_code
_entity_poly.pdbx_strand_id
1 'polypeptide(L)'
;MAVGKDKFREDAKQVMEVLMTLQGSQLESDDPITSYMLQAWARLCKCLGQDFLPYMNVVMPPLLNSAQLKPDVTITSADTDEDIDDSDDDSIETITLGDKRIGIRTSVLEEKATACNMLCCYADELKEDFFPWIDQVAPTLVPLLKFYFHEEVRKAAVSAMLELLRSAKLAVEKGQAQGRDEPYVKQLSDYIIPALVEALHKEPEVEICATMLDSLNECVQLAGQLLEEGQVRSIVDELKHVITASTTRKRERAERTKAEDFDAEEGELLKEENEQEEEVFDQVGDCLGTLIKTFKASFLPLFDEISIYITAMLGKDKTPEDRRIAICIFDDVAEQCKEAALKYYDTYLPFLLEACNIWPQSRQPAE
;
A
#
# COMPACT_ATOMS: atom_id res chain seq x y z
N MET A 1 2.30 17.66 17.03
CA MET A 1 1.93 17.74 18.47
C MET A 1 2.17 19.15 18.98
N ALA A 2 1.34 19.63 19.90
CA ALA A 2 1.26 21.05 20.26
C ALA A 2 2.49 21.64 21.01
N VAL A 3 3.31 20.83 21.70
CA VAL A 3 4.39 21.36 22.57
C VAL A 3 5.81 20.89 22.22
N GLY A 4 5.96 19.89 21.35
CA GLY A 4 7.25 19.33 20.93
C GLY A 4 7.95 18.44 21.98
N LYS A 5 8.91 17.65 21.53
CA LYS A 5 9.64 16.65 22.35
C LYS A 5 10.30 17.25 23.59
N ASP A 6 10.98 18.38 23.44
CA ASP A 6 11.79 18.99 24.51
C ASP A 6 10.94 19.39 25.73
N LYS A 7 9.73 19.89 25.51
CA LYS A 7 8.81 20.25 26.59
C LYS A 7 8.13 19.03 27.20
N PHE A 8 7.77 18.04 26.38
CA PHE A 8 7.08 16.85 26.87
C PHE A 8 8.01 15.89 27.63
N ARG A 9 9.32 15.92 27.38
CA ARG A 9 10.28 14.95 27.94
C ARG A 9 10.26 14.85 29.46
N GLU A 10 10.01 15.96 30.16
CA GLU A 10 9.97 16.00 31.64
C GLU A 10 8.76 15.23 32.20
N ASP A 11 7.61 15.32 31.52
CA ASP A 11 6.36 14.64 31.91
C ASP A 11 6.23 13.25 31.30
N ALA A 12 6.96 12.97 30.21
CA ALA A 12 6.86 11.73 29.45
C ALA A 12 6.98 10.51 30.35
N LYS A 13 7.98 10.47 31.23
CA LYS A 13 8.18 9.32 32.13
C LYS A 13 6.97 9.05 33.03
N GLN A 14 6.37 10.10 33.59
CA GLN A 14 5.20 9.97 34.46
C GLN A 14 3.97 9.49 33.67
N VAL A 15 3.75 10.04 32.46
CA VAL A 15 2.66 9.61 31.57
C VAL A 15 2.82 8.13 31.19
N MET A 16 4.05 7.71 30.85
CA MET A 16 4.33 6.33 30.48
C MET A 16 4.10 5.38 31.66
N GLU A 17 4.51 5.75 32.89
CA GLU A 17 4.27 4.95 34.10
C GLU A 17 2.76 4.77 34.39
N VAL A 18 1.95 5.82 34.19
CA VAL A 18 0.50 5.74 34.32
C VAL A 18 -0.10 4.81 33.27
N LEU A 19 0.30 4.95 32.00
CA LEU A 19 -0.18 4.08 30.92
C LEU A 19 0.22 2.62 31.12
N MET A 20 1.44 2.34 31.59
CA MET A 20 1.87 0.98 31.94
C MET A 20 1.03 0.39 33.08
N THR A 21 0.66 1.20 34.06
CA THR A 21 -0.19 0.76 35.19
C THR A 21 -1.60 0.43 34.71
N LEU A 22 -2.17 1.27 33.84
CA LEU A 22 -3.46 1.03 33.18
C LEU A 22 -3.42 -0.23 32.32
N GLN A 23 -2.34 -0.45 31.57
CA GLN A 23 -2.18 -1.64 30.72
C GLN A 23 -2.06 -2.94 31.53
N GLY A 24 -1.47 -2.86 32.73
CA GLY A 24 -1.39 -3.98 33.66
C GLY A 24 -2.70 -4.27 34.39
N SER A 25 -3.71 -3.39 34.29
CA SER A 25 -5.04 -3.67 34.79
C SER A 25 -5.77 -4.62 33.85
N GLN A 26 -6.49 -5.60 34.39
CA GLN A 26 -7.30 -6.52 33.59
C GLN A 26 -8.55 -5.79 33.08
N LEU A 27 -8.39 -5.05 31.99
CA LEU A 27 -9.51 -4.49 31.23
C LEU A 27 -10.21 -5.63 30.48
N GLU A 28 -11.52 -5.47 30.25
CA GLU A 28 -12.28 -6.42 29.43
C GLU A 28 -11.83 -6.33 27.95
N SER A 29 -12.05 -7.40 27.19
CA SER A 29 -11.53 -7.54 25.81
C SER A 29 -12.15 -6.58 24.78
N ASP A 30 -13.11 -5.75 25.19
CA ASP A 30 -13.81 -4.76 24.35
C ASP A 30 -13.89 -3.40 25.06
N ASP A 31 -13.01 -3.15 26.04
CA ASP A 31 -13.00 -1.87 26.76
C ASP A 31 -12.46 -0.75 25.82
N PRO A 32 -13.22 0.35 25.61
CA PRO A 32 -12.79 1.49 24.79
C PRO A 32 -11.44 2.09 25.21
N ILE A 33 -11.06 1.92 26.48
CA ILE A 33 -9.77 2.35 27.01
C ILE A 33 -8.62 1.71 26.23
N THR A 34 -8.76 0.46 25.76
CA THR A 34 -7.75 -0.24 24.96
C THR A 34 -7.41 0.53 23.69
N SER A 35 -8.42 0.95 22.91
CA SER A 35 -8.20 1.75 21.68
C SER A 35 -7.56 3.11 21.98
N TYR A 36 -8.01 3.81 23.03
CA TYR A 36 -7.40 5.08 23.44
C TYR A 36 -5.95 4.92 23.90
N MET A 37 -5.64 3.84 24.62
CA MET A 37 -4.29 3.53 25.06
C MET A 37 -3.37 3.25 23.88
N LEU A 38 -3.82 2.44 22.93
CA LEU A 38 -3.13 2.18 21.68
C LEU A 38 -2.80 3.52 20.98
N GLN A 39 -3.81 4.35 20.70
CA GLN A 39 -3.58 5.65 20.07
C GLN A 39 -2.63 6.58 20.87
N ALA A 40 -2.68 6.54 22.21
CA ALA A 40 -1.77 7.29 23.05
C ALA A 40 -0.32 6.85 22.85
N TRP A 41 -0.05 5.54 22.83
CA TRP A 41 1.29 5.02 22.57
C TRP A 41 1.83 5.40 21.19
N ALA A 42 0.98 5.46 20.16
CA ALA A 42 1.37 5.92 18.82
C ALA A 42 1.89 7.36 18.84
N ARG A 43 1.13 8.25 19.49
CA ARG A 43 1.50 9.67 19.64
C ARG A 43 2.76 9.84 20.47
N LEU A 44 2.96 9.00 21.49
CA LEU A 44 4.14 9.01 22.34
C LEU A 44 5.39 8.53 21.58
N CYS A 45 5.27 7.48 20.76
CA CYS A 45 6.36 7.05 19.87
C CYS A 45 6.76 8.17 18.91
N LYS A 46 5.79 8.77 18.21
CA LYS A 46 6.02 9.93 17.32
C LYS A 46 6.61 11.15 18.04
N CYS A 47 6.28 11.31 19.33
CA CYS A 47 6.83 12.39 20.15
C CYS A 47 8.30 12.18 20.50
N LEU A 48 8.60 10.97 20.99
CA LEU A 48 9.85 10.65 21.66
C LEU A 48 10.89 10.11 20.68
N GLY A 49 10.48 9.54 19.54
CA GLY A 49 11.35 8.83 18.62
C GLY A 49 12.12 7.74 19.36
N GLN A 50 13.44 7.76 19.25
CA GLN A 50 14.34 6.77 19.88
C GLN A 50 14.26 6.74 21.41
N ASP A 51 13.79 7.82 22.07
CA ASP A 51 13.57 7.81 23.53
C ASP A 51 12.40 6.87 23.94
N PHE A 52 11.63 6.36 22.98
CA PHE A 52 10.54 5.39 23.19
C PHE A 52 11.02 3.93 23.28
N LEU A 53 12.24 3.62 22.83
CA LEU A 53 12.76 2.25 22.76
C LEU A 53 12.70 1.45 24.08
N PRO A 54 12.94 2.04 25.27
CA PRO A 54 12.84 1.31 26.53
C PRO A 54 11.46 0.71 26.82
N TYR A 55 10.42 1.21 26.17
CA TYR A 55 9.03 0.81 26.40
C TYR A 55 8.51 -0.22 25.39
N MET A 56 9.27 -0.50 24.32
CA MET A 56 8.88 -1.41 23.24
C MET A 56 8.45 -2.80 23.73
N ASN A 57 9.17 -3.35 24.72
CA ASN A 57 8.86 -4.67 25.29
C ASN A 57 7.50 -4.73 26.00
N VAL A 58 6.94 -3.58 26.38
CA VAL A 58 5.63 -3.49 27.05
C VAL A 58 4.51 -3.25 26.04
N VAL A 59 4.77 -2.43 25.02
CA VAL A 59 3.73 -2.03 24.04
C VAL A 59 3.57 -3.00 22.88
N MET A 60 4.62 -3.72 22.49
CA MET A 60 4.57 -4.64 21.35
C MET A 60 3.69 -5.88 21.58
N PRO A 61 3.73 -6.57 22.74
CA PRO A 61 2.90 -7.75 22.97
C PRO A 61 1.39 -7.53 22.80
N PRO A 62 0.73 -6.51 23.41
CA PRO A 62 -0.70 -6.30 23.20
C PRO A 62 -1.01 -5.91 21.76
N LEU A 63 -0.16 -5.11 21.10
CA LEU A 63 -0.34 -4.73 19.70
C LEU A 63 -0.34 -5.94 18.76
N LEU A 64 0.61 -6.85 18.95
CA LEU A 64 0.66 -8.09 18.19
C LEU A 64 -0.58 -8.96 18.43
N ASN A 65 -1.11 -8.98 19.66
CA ASN A 65 -2.34 -9.70 19.97
C ASN A 65 -3.56 -9.08 19.25
N SER A 66 -3.74 -7.76 19.36
CA SER A 66 -4.82 -7.03 18.69
C SER A 66 -4.74 -7.16 17.16
N ALA A 67 -3.53 -7.08 16.59
CA ALA A 67 -3.31 -7.29 15.15
C ALA A 67 -3.58 -8.74 14.71
N GLN A 68 -3.65 -9.71 15.63
CA GLN A 68 -3.98 -11.11 15.37
C GLN A 68 -5.43 -11.48 15.67
N LEU A 69 -6.25 -10.53 16.14
CA LEU A 69 -7.67 -10.75 16.37
C LEU A 69 -8.34 -11.30 15.10
N LYS A 70 -9.19 -12.31 15.30
CA LYS A 70 -9.96 -12.91 14.21
C LYS A 70 -11.27 -12.15 14.08
N PRO A 71 -11.75 -11.92 12.84
CA PRO A 71 -13.11 -11.46 12.61
C PRO A 71 -14.12 -12.32 13.38
N ASP A 72 -15.04 -11.68 14.10
CA ASP A 72 -16.22 -12.35 14.61
C ASP A 72 -17.30 -12.30 13.52
N VAL A 73 -17.51 -13.45 12.87
CA VAL A 73 -18.40 -13.59 11.71
C VAL A 73 -19.51 -14.56 12.05
N THR A 74 -20.74 -14.07 11.97
CA THR A 74 -21.97 -14.84 12.09
C THR A 74 -22.59 -15.02 10.71
N ILE A 75 -23.01 -16.24 10.37
CA ILE A 75 -23.65 -16.54 9.08
C ILE A 75 -25.03 -17.12 9.37
N THR A 76 -26.07 -16.43 8.93
CA THR A 76 -27.47 -16.89 9.02
C THR A 76 -28.10 -16.99 7.64
N SER A 77 -29.25 -17.66 7.58
CA SER A 77 -30.05 -17.77 6.36
C SER A 77 -30.77 -16.44 6.10
N ALA A 78 -30.78 -15.97 4.86
CA ALA A 78 -31.53 -14.76 4.48
C ALA A 78 -33.05 -14.97 4.54
N ASP A 79 -33.51 -16.24 4.47
CA ASP A 79 -34.93 -16.63 4.47
C ASP A 79 -35.55 -16.80 5.87
N THR A 80 -34.75 -16.68 6.94
CA THR A 80 -35.26 -16.74 8.32
C THR A 80 -35.52 -15.32 8.82
N ASP A 81 -36.71 -15.05 9.38
CA ASP A 81 -37.06 -13.82 10.11
C ASP A 81 -36.24 -13.65 11.43
N GLU A 82 -35.10 -14.33 11.57
CA GLU A 82 -34.13 -14.06 12.62
C GLU A 82 -33.32 -12.83 12.19
N ASP A 83 -33.83 -11.66 12.54
CA ASP A 83 -33.16 -10.40 12.28
C ASP A 83 -31.88 -10.31 13.13
N ILE A 84 -30.73 -10.56 12.49
CA ILE A 84 -29.43 -10.05 13.00
C ILE A 84 -29.51 -8.53 13.18
N ASP A 85 -30.35 -7.86 12.37
CA ASP A 85 -30.63 -6.42 12.40
C ASP A 85 -31.39 -5.98 13.68
N ASP A 86 -31.98 -6.92 14.44
CA ASP A 86 -32.65 -6.67 15.73
C ASP A 86 -31.70 -6.79 16.94
N SER A 87 -30.39 -7.00 16.72
CA SER A 87 -29.44 -6.80 17.81
C SER A 87 -29.28 -5.30 18.06
N ASP A 88 -29.63 -4.82 19.26
CA ASP A 88 -29.30 -3.48 19.78
C ASP A 88 -27.77 -3.19 19.85
N ASP A 89 -26.95 -4.03 19.22
CA ASP A 89 -25.50 -3.95 19.17
C ASP A 89 -25.07 -3.23 17.87
N ASP A 90 -24.94 -1.91 17.96
CA ASP A 90 -24.45 -1.03 16.89
C ASP A 90 -23.06 -1.46 16.33
N SER A 91 -22.38 -2.42 16.95
CA SER A 91 -21.08 -2.94 16.52
C SER A 91 -21.15 -4.08 15.49
N ILE A 92 -22.34 -4.53 15.06
CA ILE A 92 -22.48 -5.62 14.07
C ILE A 92 -23.03 -5.07 12.75
N GLU A 93 -22.22 -5.15 11.69
CA GLU A 93 -22.67 -4.84 10.32
C GLU A 93 -23.07 -6.11 9.58
N THR A 94 -24.17 -6.03 8.82
CA THR A 94 -24.75 -7.18 8.13
C THR A 94 -24.68 -7.04 6.62
N ILE A 95 -24.05 -8.00 5.95
CA ILE A 95 -23.93 -8.08 4.49
C ILE A 95 -24.76 -9.27 3.98
N THR A 96 -25.60 -9.06 2.98
CA THR A 96 -26.36 -10.16 2.36
C THR A 96 -25.67 -10.62 1.06
N LEU A 97 -25.31 -11.90 1.00
CA LEU A 97 -24.71 -12.53 -0.16
C LEU A 97 -25.54 -13.75 -0.59
N GLY A 98 -26.43 -13.54 -1.56
CA GLY A 98 -27.33 -14.58 -2.05
C GLY A 98 -28.37 -14.99 -1.01
N ASP A 99 -28.35 -16.27 -0.61
CA ASP A 99 -29.23 -16.87 0.40
C ASP A 99 -28.68 -16.75 1.84
N LYS A 100 -27.54 -16.07 2.01
CA LYS A 100 -26.87 -15.93 3.30
C LYS A 100 -26.77 -14.48 3.74
N ARG A 101 -26.94 -14.27 5.03
CA ARG A 101 -26.73 -13.01 5.73
C ARG A 101 -25.50 -13.18 6.63
N ILE A 102 -24.51 -12.30 6.48
CA ILE A 102 -23.22 -12.35 7.15
C ILE A 102 -23.14 -11.15 8.10
N GLY A 103 -23.21 -11.39 9.41
CA GLY A 103 -22.98 -10.37 10.44
C GLY A 103 -21.51 -10.33 10.85
N ILE A 104 -20.90 -9.16 10.84
CA ILE A 104 -19.48 -8.93 11.15
C ILE A 104 -19.40 -7.94 12.30
N ARG A 105 -18.73 -8.32 13.41
CA ARG A 105 -18.47 -7.36 14.49
C ARG A 105 -17.35 -6.38 14.08
N THR A 106 -17.70 -5.13 13.82
CA THR A 106 -16.80 -4.08 13.34
C THR A 106 -15.85 -3.58 14.43
N SER A 107 -16.25 -3.54 15.70
CA SER A 107 -15.39 -3.07 16.81
C SER A 107 -14.05 -3.82 16.90
N VAL A 108 -14.09 -5.15 16.72
CA VAL A 108 -12.90 -6.02 16.69
C VAL A 108 -11.99 -5.68 15.49
N LEU A 109 -12.60 -5.31 14.36
CA LEU A 109 -11.87 -4.94 13.15
C LEU A 109 -11.22 -3.55 13.29
N GLU A 110 -11.89 -2.61 13.95
CA GLU A 110 -11.34 -1.28 14.24
C GLU A 110 -10.13 -1.36 15.20
N GLU A 111 -10.21 -2.19 16.25
CA GLU A 111 -9.07 -2.44 17.14
C GLU A 111 -7.89 -3.05 16.36
N LYS A 112 -8.18 -4.05 15.51
CA LYS A 112 -7.18 -4.69 14.64
C LYS A 112 -6.55 -3.67 13.69
N ALA A 113 -7.34 -2.83 13.02
CA ALA A 113 -6.86 -1.78 12.13
C ALA A 113 -5.95 -0.79 12.86
N THR A 114 -6.37 -0.36 14.07
CA THR A 114 -5.58 0.52 14.94
C THR A 114 -4.25 -0.12 15.29
N ALA A 115 -4.24 -1.39 15.67
CA ALA A 115 -3.02 -2.11 16.00
C ALA A 115 -2.07 -2.26 14.81
N CYS A 116 -2.58 -2.60 13.62
CA CYS A 116 -1.80 -2.67 12.39
C CYS A 116 -1.17 -1.32 12.02
N ASN A 117 -1.96 -0.24 12.10
CA ASN A 117 -1.47 1.11 11.83
C ASN A 117 -0.37 1.53 12.82
N MET A 118 -0.51 1.14 14.09
CA MET A 118 0.52 1.41 15.09
C MET A 118 1.82 0.65 14.85
N LEU A 119 1.74 -0.62 14.45
CA LEU A 119 2.93 -1.40 14.09
C LEU A 119 3.66 -0.74 12.91
N CYS A 120 2.91 -0.21 11.92
CA CYS A 120 3.48 0.59 10.83
C CYS A 120 4.14 1.88 11.34
N CYS A 121 3.43 2.66 12.17
CA CYS A 121 3.95 3.91 12.73
C CYS A 121 5.23 3.70 13.55
N TYR A 122 5.33 2.59 14.30
CA TYR A 122 6.53 2.28 15.06
C TYR A 122 7.72 1.93 14.15
N ALA A 123 7.48 1.20 13.06
CA ALA A 123 8.52 0.90 12.08
C ALA A 123 9.05 2.20 11.43
N ASP A 124 8.17 3.10 11.00
CA ASP A 124 8.53 4.39 10.40
C ASP A 124 9.31 5.31 11.38
N GLU A 125 8.77 5.50 12.59
CA GLU A 125 9.34 6.45 13.55
C GLU A 125 10.65 5.93 14.19
N LEU A 126 10.78 4.61 14.40
CA LEU A 126 11.96 3.99 15.05
C LEU A 126 13.01 3.50 14.04
N LYS A 127 12.67 3.35 12.77
CA LYS A 127 13.59 3.01 11.68
C LYS A 127 14.41 1.75 11.99
N GLU A 128 15.75 1.83 11.94
CA GLU A 128 16.63 0.71 12.22
C GLU A 128 16.44 0.09 13.61
N ASP A 129 16.00 0.87 14.61
CA ASP A 129 15.80 0.37 15.97
C ASP A 129 14.56 -0.53 16.08
N PHE A 130 13.68 -0.54 15.08
CA PHE A 130 12.54 -1.46 14.99
C PHE A 130 12.95 -2.88 14.58
N PHE A 131 14.18 -3.06 14.06
CA PHE A 131 14.71 -4.34 13.56
C PHE A 131 14.39 -5.57 14.44
N PRO A 132 14.53 -5.54 15.78
CA PRO A 132 14.31 -6.73 16.62
C PRO A 132 12.88 -7.30 16.55
N TRP A 133 11.92 -6.51 16.07
CA TRP A 133 10.50 -6.88 16.02
C TRP A 133 10.05 -7.39 14.66
N ILE A 134 10.84 -7.18 13.60
CA ILE A 134 10.45 -7.50 12.22
C ILE A 134 10.07 -8.98 12.07
N ASP A 135 10.83 -9.90 12.67
CA ASP A 135 10.55 -11.35 12.60
C ASP A 135 9.20 -11.75 13.22
N GLN A 136 8.64 -10.95 14.13
CA GLN A 136 7.31 -11.18 14.73
C GLN A 136 6.20 -10.43 13.98
N VAL A 137 6.50 -9.22 13.52
CA VAL A 137 5.54 -8.32 12.89
C VAL A 137 5.26 -8.73 11.44
N ALA A 138 6.29 -9.09 10.65
CA ALA A 138 6.10 -9.45 9.26
C ALA A 138 5.17 -10.67 9.07
N PRO A 139 5.32 -11.79 9.81
CA PRO A 139 4.37 -12.91 9.71
C PRO A 139 2.95 -12.56 10.17
N THR A 140 2.80 -11.56 11.03
CA THR A 140 1.49 -11.08 11.49
C THR A 140 0.79 -10.22 10.44
N LEU A 141 1.51 -9.30 9.80
CA LEU A 141 0.92 -8.30 8.89
C LEU A 141 0.84 -8.76 7.43
N VAL A 142 1.77 -9.58 6.93
CA VAL A 142 1.74 -10.04 5.53
C VAL A 142 0.42 -10.73 5.13
N PRO A 143 -0.16 -11.64 5.94
CA PRO A 143 -1.46 -12.22 5.63
C PRO A 143 -2.60 -11.20 5.56
N LEU A 144 -2.44 -10.05 6.23
CA LEU A 144 -3.47 -9.01 6.32
C LEU A 144 -3.58 -8.17 5.04
N LEU A 145 -2.61 -8.27 4.12
CA LEU A 145 -2.73 -7.71 2.77
C LEU A 145 -3.98 -8.23 2.03
N LYS A 146 -4.45 -9.43 2.37
CA LYS A 146 -5.64 -10.08 1.79
C LYS A 146 -6.80 -10.16 2.78
N PHE A 147 -6.82 -9.29 3.78
CA PHE A 147 -7.89 -9.22 4.77
C PHE A 147 -9.06 -8.38 4.26
N TYR A 148 -9.86 -8.96 3.35
CA TYR A 148 -10.97 -8.27 2.68
C TYR A 148 -12.18 -7.95 3.58
N PHE A 149 -12.07 -8.16 4.90
CA PHE A 149 -13.10 -7.78 5.87
C PHE A 149 -13.00 -6.32 6.30
N HIS A 150 -11.84 -5.67 6.12
CA HIS A 150 -11.65 -4.27 6.54
C HIS A 150 -10.56 -3.58 5.72
N GLU A 151 -10.90 -2.46 5.10
CA GLU A 151 -10.01 -1.69 4.23
C GLU A 151 -8.80 -1.13 4.98
N GLU A 152 -9.02 -0.49 6.13
CA GLU A 152 -7.92 0.12 6.89
C GLU A 152 -6.89 -0.90 7.39
N VAL A 153 -7.30 -2.16 7.63
CA VAL A 153 -6.35 -3.23 7.96
C VAL A 153 -5.43 -3.52 6.77
N ARG A 154 -6.00 -3.58 5.55
CA ARG A 154 -5.23 -3.77 4.32
C ARG A 154 -4.31 -2.59 4.05
N LYS A 155 -4.83 -1.35 4.11
CA LYS A 155 -4.01 -0.12 3.95
C LYS A 155 -2.84 -0.09 4.94
N ALA A 156 -3.09 -0.35 6.23
CA ALA A 156 -2.04 -0.41 7.24
C ALA A 156 -1.01 -1.54 6.99
N ALA A 157 -1.46 -2.71 6.53
CA ALA A 157 -0.57 -3.82 6.18
C ALA A 157 0.33 -3.46 4.99
N VAL A 158 -0.22 -2.79 3.96
CA VAL A 158 0.52 -2.33 2.77
C VAL A 158 1.61 -1.32 3.16
N SER A 159 1.28 -0.31 3.97
CA SER A 159 2.28 0.66 4.45
C SER A 159 3.34 -0.01 5.31
N ALA A 160 2.96 -0.97 6.16
CA ALA A 160 3.91 -1.67 7.02
C ALA A 160 4.94 -2.49 6.23
N MET A 161 4.60 -3.04 5.05
CA MET A 161 5.54 -3.80 4.23
C MET A 161 6.78 -3.00 3.86
N LEU A 162 6.56 -1.77 3.41
CA LEU A 162 7.62 -0.82 3.09
C LEU A 162 8.48 -0.51 4.32
N GLU A 163 7.84 -0.12 5.43
CA GLU A 163 8.59 0.30 6.62
C GLU A 163 9.37 -0.84 7.27
N LEU A 164 8.83 -2.07 7.26
CA LEU A 164 9.57 -3.25 7.71
C LEU A 164 10.84 -3.48 6.87
N LEU A 165 10.72 -3.41 5.55
CA LEU A 165 11.86 -3.60 4.65
C LEU A 165 12.89 -2.47 4.80
N ARG A 166 12.42 -1.22 4.95
CA ARG A 166 13.25 -0.04 5.18
C ARG A 166 14.01 -0.13 6.50
N SER A 167 13.32 -0.48 7.59
CA SER A 167 13.95 -0.73 8.91
C SER A 167 15.01 -1.83 8.84
N ALA A 168 14.72 -2.94 8.14
CA ALA A 168 15.68 -4.03 7.96
C ALA A 168 16.94 -3.57 7.23
N LYS A 169 16.78 -2.87 6.10
CA LYS A 169 17.89 -2.37 5.29
C LYS A 169 18.74 -1.36 6.05
N LEU A 170 18.13 -0.39 6.73
CA LEU A 170 18.84 0.60 7.54
C LEU A 170 19.63 -0.05 8.69
N ALA A 171 19.06 -1.06 9.35
CA ALA A 171 19.75 -1.78 10.42
C ALA A 171 20.98 -2.53 9.92
N VAL A 172 20.91 -3.13 8.73
CA VAL A 172 22.07 -3.78 8.09
C VAL A 172 23.13 -2.76 7.70
N GLU A 173 22.75 -1.67 7.02
CA GLU A 173 23.68 -0.61 6.59
C GLU A 173 24.40 0.06 7.76
N LYS A 174 23.72 0.20 8.91
CA LYS A 174 24.29 0.79 10.14
C LYS A 174 24.99 -0.23 11.05
N GLY A 175 25.00 -1.52 10.69
CA GLY A 175 25.63 -2.57 11.50
C GLY A 175 24.90 -2.87 12.82
N GLN A 176 23.60 -2.58 12.90
CA GLN A 176 22.74 -2.79 14.07
C GLN A 176 21.82 -4.02 13.95
N ALA A 177 21.87 -4.72 12.83
CA ALA A 177 21.06 -5.90 12.53
C ALA A 177 21.47 -7.18 13.31
N GLN A 178 22.10 -7.04 14.47
CA GLN A 178 22.43 -8.15 15.39
C GLN A 178 23.19 -9.32 14.73
N GLY A 179 24.05 -9.02 13.75
CA GLY A 179 24.81 -10.03 12.99
C GLY A 179 24.08 -10.60 11.78
N ARG A 180 22.90 -10.08 11.42
CA ARG A 180 22.30 -10.29 10.09
C ARG A 180 22.81 -9.24 9.11
N ASP A 181 22.90 -9.64 7.84
CA ASP A 181 23.43 -8.82 6.75
C ASP A 181 22.46 -8.79 5.55
N GLU A 182 22.94 -8.41 4.37
CA GLU A 182 22.20 -8.35 3.10
C GLU A 182 21.33 -9.59 2.79
N PRO A 183 21.73 -10.85 3.08
CA PRO A 183 20.88 -12.02 2.85
C PRO A 183 19.55 -11.99 3.63
N TYR A 184 19.52 -11.34 4.80
CA TYR A 184 18.29 -11.16 5.55
C TYR A 184 17.34 -10.16 4.87
N VAL A 185 17.87 -9.05 4.36
CA VAL A 185 17.07 -8.08 3.59
C VAL A 185 16.49 -8.76 2.36
N LYS A 186 17.30 -9.57 1.65
CA LYS A 186 16.80 -10.37 0.53
C LYS A 186 15.69 -11.34 0.95
N GLN A 187 15.88 -12.10 2.03
CA GLN A 187 14.85 -13.02 2.52
C GLN A 187 13.54 -12.30 2.85
N LEU A 188 13.62 -11.11 3.45
CA LEU A 188 12.46 -10.30 3.77
C LEU A 188 11.78 -9.77 2.50
N SER A 189 12.54 -9.29 1.52
CA SER A 189 12.02 -8.91 0.19
C SER A 189 11.34 -10.09 -0.51
N ASP A 190 11.95 -11.27 -0.45
CA ASP A 190 11.43 -12.51 -1.04
C ASP A 190 10.12 -12.98 -0.38
N TYR A 191 9.83 -12.51 0.84
CA TYR A 191 8.58 -12.75 1.53
C TYR A 191 7.52 -11.67 1.24
N ILE A 192 7.91 -10.40 1.26
CA ILE A 192 7.01 -9.25 1.16
C ILE A 192 6.54 -9.01 -0.28
N ILE A 193 7.46 -8.94 -1.24
CA ILE A 193 7.14 -8.50 -2.62
C ILE A 193 6.16 -9.47 -3.31
N PRO A 194 6.36 -10.80 -3.26
CA PRO A 194 5.38 -11.72 -3.84
C PRO A 194 4.01 -11.62 -3.17
N ALA A 195 3.96 -11.33 -1.86
CA ALA A 195 2.69 -11.17 -1.16
C ALA A 195 1.94 -9.90 -1.57
N LEU A 196 2.66 -8.79 -1.78
CA LEU A 196 2.09 -7.55 -2.34
C LEU A 196 1.54 -7.78 -3.75
N VAL A 197 2.32 -8.42 -4.62
CA VAL A 197 1.90 -8.73 -6.00
C VAL A 197 0.63 -9.60 -6.01
N GLU A 198 0.57 -10.64 -5.17
CA GLU A 198 -0.61 -11.51 -5.11
C GLU A 198 -1.83 -10.82 -4.48
N ALA A 199 -1.62 -9.88 -3.54
CA ALA A 199 -2.70 -9.09 -2.95
C ALA A 199 -3.28 -8.09 -3.96
N LEU A 200 -2.41 -7.39 -4.68
CA LEU A 200 -2.76 -6.44 -5.75
C LEU A 200 -3.63 -7.08 -6.83
N HIS A 201 -3.30 -8.32 -7.23
CA HIS A 201 -4.05 -9.08 -8.24
C HIS A 201 -5.54 -9.26 -7.91
N LYS A 202 -5.89 -9.23 -6.63
CA LYS A 202 -7.24 -9.49 -6.13
C LYS A 202 -7.83 -8.29 -5.39
N GLU A 203 -7.17 -7.14 -5.44
CA GLU A 203 -7.58 -5.95 -4.72
C GLU A 203 -8.81 -5.32 -5.43
N PRO A 204 -9.99 -5.30 -4.79
CA PRO A 204 -11.18 -4.74 -5.40
C PRO A 204 -11.17 -3.20 -5.46
N GLU A 205 -10.54 -2.54 -4.48
CA GLU A 205 -10.60 -1.09 -4.34
C GLU A 205 -9.48 -0.41 -5.12
N VAL A 206 -9.85 0.48 -6.04
CA VAL A 206 -8.90 1.18 -6.93
C VAL A 206 -7.93 2.05 -6.13
N GLU A 207 -8.40 2.74 -5.09
CA GLU A 207 -7.56 3.54 -4.18
C GLU A 207 -6.51 2.68 -3.47
N ILE A 208 -6.89 1.47 -3.03
CA ILE A 208 -5.97 0.54 -2.37
C ILE A 208 -5.00 -0.05 -3.39
N CYS A 209 -5.43 -0.31 -4.63
CA CYS A 209 -4.53 -0.72 -5.72
C CYS A 209 -3.41 0.30 -5.94
N ALA A 210 -3.74 1.60 -5.99
CA ALA A 210 -2.74 2.66 -6.12
C ALA A 210 -1.76 2.65 -4.94
N THR A 211 -2.27 2.56 -3.71
CA THR A 211 -1.44 2.47 -2.49
C THR A 211 -0.53 1.23 -2.49
N MET A 212 -1.03 0.09 -2.98
CA MET A 212 -0.26 -1.15 -3.13
C MET A 212 0.84 -1.02 -4.18
N LEU A 213 0.57 -0.36 -5.31
CA LEU A 213 1.56 -0.11 -6.36
C LEU A 213 2.66 0.82 -5.87
N ASP A 214 2.33 1.89 -5.14
CA ASP A 214 3.31 2.80 -4.54
C ASP A 214 4.23 2.05 -3.53
N SER A 215 3.62 1.31 -2.60
CA SER A 215 4.39 0.50 -1.63
C SER A 215 5.23 -0.58 -2.32
N LEU A 216 4.71 -1.22 -3.39
CA LEU A 216 5.46 -2.17 -4.20
C LEU A 216 6.65 -1.50 -4.89
N ASN A 217 6.45 -0.33 -5.49
CA ASN A 217 7.49 0.46 -6.14
C ASN A 217 8.63 0.78 -5.16
N GLU A 218 8.30 1.32 -3.98
CA GLU A 218 9.28 1.61 -2.95
C GLU A 218 10.00 0.36 -2.43
N CYS A 219 9.27 -0.75 -2.23
CA CYS A 219 9.88 -2.03 -1.87
C CYS A 219 10.87 -2.52 -2.93
N VAL A 220 10.54 -2.36 -4.22
CA VAL A 220 11.43 -2.68 -5.34
C VAL A 220 12.65 -1.77 -5.35
N GLN A 221 12.51 -0.46 -5.08
CA GLN A 221 13.65 0.45 -4.94
C GLN A 221 14.59 0.03 -3.79
N LEU A 222 14.02 -0.38 -2.66
CA LEU A 222 14.80 -0.84 -1.50
C LEU A 222 15.52 -2.16 -1.79
N ALA A 223 14.84 -3.12 -2.42
CA ALA A 223 15.43 -4.40 -2.77
C ALA A 223 16.47 -4.27 -3.90
N GLY A 224 16.21 -3.43 -4.89
CA GLY A 224 17.11 -3.18 -6.02
C GLY A 224 17.60 -4.45 -6.70
N GLN A 225 18.91 -4.64 -6.75
CA GLN A 225 19.56 -5.79 -7.39
C GLN A 225 19.39 -7.12 -6.63
N LEU A 226 18.75 -7.12 -5.45
CA LEU A 226 18.44 -8.35 -4.70
C LEU A 226 17.28 -9.15 -5.33
N LEU A 227 16.48 -8.51 -6.18
CA LEU A 227 15.37 -9.17 -6.86
C LEU A 227 15.86 -10.09 -7.96
N GLU A 228 15.27 -11.27 -7.98
CA GLU A 228 15.53 -12.28 -9.01
C GLU A 228 14.67 -12.04 -10.26
N GLU A 229 15.13 -12.55 -11.40
CA GLU A 229 14.41 -12.42 -12.68
C GLU A 229 12.95 -12.89 -12.59
N GLY A 230 12.68 -13.95 -11.83
CA GLY A 230 11.33 -14.46 -11.61
C GLY A 230 10.42 -13.47 -10.87
N GLN A 231 10.96 -12.74 -9.87
CA GLN A 231 10.21 -11.72 -9.14
C GLN A 231 9.95 -10.51 -10.04
N VAL A 232 10.96 -10.05 -10.78
CA VAL A 232 10.82 -8.93 -11.73
C VAL A 232 9.77 -9.26 -12.80
N ARG A 233 9.78 -10.48 -13.34
CA ARG A 233 8.77 -10.95 -14.29
C ARG A 233 7.38 -10.97 -13.66
N SER A 234 7.24 -11.47 -12.44
CA SER A 234 5.94 -11.49 -11.74
C SER A 234 5.38 -10.08 -11.52
N ILE A 235 6.24 -9.11 -11.19
CA ILE A 235 5.82 -7.70 -11.08
C ILE A 235 5.35 -7.18 -12.43
N VAL A 236 6.12 -7.41 -13.50
CA VAL A 236 5.75 -6.95 -14.85
C VAL A 236 4.44 -7.58 -15.33
N ASP A 237 4.21 -8.86 -15.04
CA ASP A 237 2.96 -9.54 -15.40
C ASP A 237 1.77 -8.97 -14.61
N GLU A 238 1.98 -8.58 -13.36
CA GLU A 238 0.96 -7.89 -12.57
C GLU A 238 0.68 -6.47 -13.09
N LEU A 239 1.70 -5.71 -13.48
CA LEU A 239 1.52 -4.39 -14.10
C LEU A 239 0.71 -4.49 -15.40
N LYS A 240 0.94 -5.53 -16.23
CA LYS A 240 0.11 -5.81 -17.42
C LYS A 240 -1.35 -6.08 -17.03
N HIS A 241 -1.58 -6.83 -15.94
CA HIS A 241 -2.92 -7.11 -15.42
C HIS A 241 -3.62 -5.82 -14.99
N VAL A 242 -2.97 -5.00 -14.17
CA VAL A 242 -3.48 -3.71 -13.69
C VAL A 242 -3.86 -2.79 -14.84
N ILE A 243 -2.98 -2.61 -15.84
CA ILE A 243 -3.25 -1.77 -17.02
C ILE A 243 -4.50 -2.28 -17.76
N THR A 244 -4.62 -3.61 -17.92
CA THR A 244 -5.75 -4.23 -18.62
C THR A 244 -7.07 -4.05 -17.86
N ALA A 245 -7.04 -4.24 -16.54
CA ALA A 245 -8.20 -4.05 -15.68
C ALA A 245 -8.65 -2.58 -15.66
N SER A 246 -7.72 -1.64 -15.48
CA SER A 246 -8.01 -0.19 -15.49
C SER A 246 -8.55 0.27 -16.85
N THR A 247 -7.97 -0.20 -17.96
CA THR A 247 -8.50 0.10 -19.31
C THR A 247 -9.93 -0.42 -19.50
N THR A 248 -10.26 -1.58 -18.92
CA THR A 248 -11.60 -2.16 -18.98
C THR A 248 -12.60 -1.30 -18.18
N ARG A 249 -12.26 -0.93 -16.95
CA ARG A 249 -13.09 -0.05 -16.10
C ARG A 249 -13.28 1.33 -16.73
N LYS A 250 -12.23 1.91 -17.33
CA LYS A 250 -12.31 3.19 -18.08
C LYS A 250 -13.30 3.11 -19.23
N ARG A 251 -13.34 1.99 -19.95
CA ARG A 251 -14.33 1.75 -21.02
C ARG A 251 -15.76 1.64 -20.47
N GLU A 252 -15.95 0.91 -19.38
CA GLU A 252 -17.27 0.75 -18.75
C GLU A 252 -17.83 2.10 -18.26
N ARG A 253 -16.99 2.92 -17.64
CA ARG A 253 -17.33 4.28 -17.22
C ARG A 253 -17.64 5.21 -18.38
N ALA A 254 -16.90 5.09 -19.50
CA ALA A 254 -17.22 5.85 -20.70
C ALA A 254 -18.60 5.49 -21.29
N GLU A 255 -19.07 4.26 -21.10
CA GLU A 255 -20.45 3.88 -21.49
C GLU A 255 -21.51 4.42 -20.50
N ARG A 256 -21.20 4.51 -19.20
CA ARG A 256 -22.09 5.12 -18.18
C ARG A 256 -22.46 6.56 -18.51
N THR A 257 -21.52 7.35 -19.05
CA THR A 257 -21.80 8.74 -19.48
C THR A 257 -22.86 8.87 -20.58
N LYS A 258 -23.24 7.76 -21.23
CA LYS A 258 -24.26 7.72 -22.29
C LYS A 258 -25.60 7.18 -21.81
N ALA A 259 -25.73 6.83 -20.53
CA ALA A 259 -26.95 6.32 -19.95
C ALA A 259 -28.05 7.40 -19.94
N GLU A 260 -29.32 6.99 -20.07
CA GLU A 260 -30.46 7.92 -20.13
C GLU A 260 -30.72 8.63 -18.80
N ASP A 261 -30.29 8.02 -17.70
CA ASP A 261 -30.38 8.48 -16.31
C ASP A 261 -29.12 9.20 -15.82
N PHE A 262 -28.13 9.41 -16.68
CA PHE A 262 -26.91 10.13 -16.32
C PHE A 262 -27.21 11.56 -15.89
N ASP A 263 -26.91 11.88 -14.63
CA ASP A 263 -27.15 13.18 -14.03
C ASP A 263 -25.86 13.84 -13.51
N ALA A 264 -25.99 14.98 -12.82
CA ALA A 264 -24.85 15.71 -12.31
C ALA A 264 -24.16 15.00 -11.13
N GLU A 265 -24.90 14.22 -10.33
CA GLU A 265 -24.35 13.49 -9.19
C GLU A 265 -23.53 12.30 -9.69
N GLU A 266 -24.04 11.54 -10.66
CA GLU A 266 -23.27 10.48 -11.32
C GLU A 266 -22.03 11.06 -12.04
N GLY A 267 -22.13 12.26 -12.61
CA GLY A 267 -21.01 12.95 -13.23
C GLY A 267 -19.85 13.28 -12.28
N GLU A 268 -20.14 13.70 -11.05
CA GLU A 268 -19.10 13.95 -10.03
C GLU A 268 -18.49 12.65 -9.51
N LEU A 269 -19.29 11.60 -9.27
CA LEU A 269 -18.78 10.28 -8.88
C LEU A 269 -17.84 9.69 -9.95
N LEU A 270 -18.23 9.78 -11.23
CA LEU A 270 -17.36 9.35 -12.33
C LEU A 270 -16.05 10.14 -12.39
N LYS A 271 -16.06 11.41 -12.00
CA LYS A 271 -14.86 12.23 -11.97
C LYS A 271 -13.91 11.77 -10.88
N GLU A 272 -14.41 11.49 -9.67
CA GLU A 272 -13.62 10.91 -8.57
C GLU A 272 -13.03 9.54 -8.97
N GLU A 273 -13.84 8.66 -9.58
CA GLU A 273 -13.36 7.39 -10.11
C GLU A 273 -12.28 7.58 -11.21
N ASN A 274 -12.35 8.65 -12.01
CA ASN A 274 -11.34 8.95 -13.04
C ASN A 274 -10.02 9.40 -12.40
N GLU A 275 -10.09 10.26 -11.38
CA GLU A 275 -8.91 10.70 -10.62
C GLU A 275 -8.20 9.51 -9.95
N GLN A 276 -8.94 8.58 -9.35
CA GLN A 276 -8.37 7.35 -8.78
C GLN A 276 -7.67 6.46 -9.81
N GLU A 277 -8.20 6.39 -11.04
CA GLU A 277 -7.60 5.56 -12.09
C GLU A 277 -6.40 6.22 -12.75
N GLU A 278 -6.37 7.55 -12.81
CA GLU A 278 -5.17 8.30 -13.20
C GLU A 278 -4.03 8.05 -12.21
N GLU A 279 -4.32 8.08 -10.90
CA GLU A 279 -3.34 7.73 -9.85
C GLU A 279 -2.80 6.30 -10.03
N VAL A 280 -3.66 5.31 -10.34
CA VAL A 280 -3.19 3.94 -10.63
C VAL A 280 -2.20 3.92 -11.81
N PHE A 281 -2.46 4.67 -12.88
CA PHE A 281 -1.55 4.73 -14.02
C PHE A 281 -0.24 5.44 -13.68
N ASP A 282 -0.27 6.50 -12.86
CA ASP A 282 0.93 7.16 -12.36
C ASP A 282 1.81 6.17 -11.59
N GLN A 283 1.21 5.39 -10.68
CA GLN A 283 1.93 4.37 -9.91
C GLN A 283 2.48 3.22 -10.76
N VAL A 284 1.78 2.83 -11.84
CA VAL A 284 2.30 1.89 -12.85
C VAL A 284 3.53 2.48 -13.56
N GLY A 285 3.46 3.76 -13.94
CA GLY A 285 4.57 4.49 -14.54
C GLY A 285 5.80 4.51 -13.64
N ASP A 286 5.62 4.82 -12.36
CA ASP A 286 6.69 4.85 -11.37
C ASP A 286 7.30 3.48 -11.12
N CYS A 287 6.48 2.43 -11.01
CA CYS A 287 6.96 1.03 -10.93
C CYS A 287 7.85 0.67 -12.12
N LEU A 288 7.40 0.96 -13.35
CA LEU A 288 8.17 0.67 -14.56
C LEU A 288 9.46 1.49 -14.61
N GLY A 289 9.38 2.78 -14.29
CA GLY A 289 10.54 3.66 -14.22
C GLY A 289 11.59 3.14 -13.25
N THR A 290 11.18 2.71 -12.05
CA THR A 290 12.06 2.07 -11.06
C THR A 290 12.71 0.79 -11.61
N LEU A 291 11.94 -0.10 -12.25
CA LEU A 291 12.48 -1.32 -12.84
C LEU A 291 13.49 -1.02 -13.95
N ILE A 292 13.20 -0.06 -14.81
CA ILE A 292 14.10 0.40 -15.88
C ILE A 292 15.38 1.00 -15.29
N LYS A 293 15.29 1.86 -14.28
CA LYS A 293 16.45 2.46 -13.60
C LYS A 293 17.31 1.42 -12.89
N THR A 294 16.67 0.42 -12.27
CA THR A 294 17.34 -0.65 -11.53
C THR A 294 18.06 -1.60 -12.48
N PHE A 295 17.37 -2.16 -13.48
CA PHE A 295 17.88 -3.25 -14.32
C PHE A 295 18.44 -2.78 -15.68
N LYS A 296 18.15 -1.55 -16.09
CA LYS A 296 18.68 -0.91 -17.31
C LYS A 296 18.45 -1.79 -18.53
N ALA A 297 19.47 -1.95 -19.38
CA ALA A 297 19.40 -2.75 -20.61
C ALA A 297 18.96 -4.22 -20.38
N SER A 298 19.16 -4.79 -19.18
CA SER A 298 18.70 -6.14 -18.87
C SER A 298 17.18 -6.26 -18.70
N PHE A 299 16.48 -5.14 -18.48
CA PHE A 299 15.02 -5.09 -18.43
C PHE A 299 14.37 -5.13 -19.81
N LEU A 300 15.10 -4.78 -20.88
CA LEU A 300 14.52 -4.60 -22.21
C LEU A 300 13.74 -5.80 -22.76
N PRO A 301 14.11 -7.08 -22.52
CA PRO A 301 13.29 -8.21 -22.93
C PRO A 301 11.89 -8.22 -22.28
N LEU A 302 11.79 -7.82 -21.01
CA LEU A 302 10.49 -7.67 -20.33
C LEU A 302 9.77 -6.40 -20.79
N PHE A 303 10.51 -5.32 -21.08
CA PHE A 303 9.94 -4.11 -21.67
C PHE A 303 9.28 -4.39 -23.02
N ASP A 304 9.90 -5.21 -23.88
CA ASP A 304 9.33 -5.62 -25.17
C ASP A 304 7.93 -6.27 -24.99
N GLU A 305 7.73 -7.05 -23.92
CA GLU A 305 6.45 -7.71 -23.63
C GLU A 305 5.36 -6.73 -23.18
N ILE A 306 5.71 -5.68 -22.43
CA ILE A 306 4.75 -4.70 -21.92
C ILE A 306 4.57 -3.48 -22.85
N SER A 307 5.49 -3.28 -23.81
CA SER A 307 5.49 -2.12 -24.72
C SER A 307 4.18 -1.95 -25.49
N ILE A 308 3.49 -3.03 -25.86
CA ILE A 308 2.17 -2.94 -26.53
C ILE A 308 1.11 -2.25 -25.66
N TYR A 309 1.16 -2.43 -24.34
CA TYR A 309 0.24 -1.80 -23.40
C TYR A 309 0.57 -0.31 -23.25
N ILE A 310 1.86 0.02 -23.14
CA ILE A 310 2.35 1.40 -23.00
C ILE A 310 2.05 2.20 -24.27
N THR A 311 2.32 1.65 -25.44
CA THR A 311 2.06 2.34 -26.72
C THR A 311 0.58 2.56 -26.98
N ALA A 312 -0.31 1.72 -26.45
CA ALA A 312 -1.75 1.95 -26.51
C ALA A 312 -2.21 3.23 -25.75
N MET A 313 -1.44 3.68 -24.76
CA MET A 313 -1.69 4.91 -24.01
C MET A 313 -1.34 6.18 -24.81
N LEU A 314 -0.58 6.06 -25.91
CA LEU A 314 -0.23 7.18 -26.81
C LEU A 314 -1.36 7.57 -27.78
N GLY A 315 -2.48 6.84 -27.76
CA GLY A 315 -3.62 7.09 -28.65
C GLY A 315 -4.17 8.51 -28.57
N LYS A 316 -4.71 9.02 -29.69
CA LYS A 316 -5.34 10.35 -29.73
C LYS A 316 -6.66 10.40 -28.95
N ASP A 317 -7.28 9.25 -28.75
CA ASP A 317 -8.46 9.02 -27.91
C ASP A 317 -8.14 8.96 -26.41
N LYS A 318 -6.86 8.95 -26.02
CA LYS A 318 -6.43 8.83 -24.61
C LYS A 318 -6.39 10.17 -23.89
N THR A 319 -6.37 10.12 -22.56
CA THR A 319 -6.23 11.33 -21.75
C THR A 319 -4.83 11.90 -21.93
N PRO A 320 -4.64 13.20 -21.66
CA PRO A 320 -3.31 13.80 -21.56
C PRO A 320 -2.37 13.05 -20.62
N GLU A 321 -2.92 12.59 -19.50
CA GLU A 321 -2.19 11.91 -18.44
C GLU A 321 -1.64 10.57 -18.91
N ASP A 322 -2.49 9.72 -19.52
CA ASP A 322 -2.07 8.46 -20.16
C ASP A 322 -0.89 8.68 -21.12
N ARG A 323 -0.98 9.73 -21.96
CA ARG A 323 0.09 10.06 -22.93
C ARG A 323 1.36 10.53 -22.24
N ARG A 324 1.25 11.34 -21.18
CA ARG A 324 2.39 11.81 -20.39
C ARG A 324 3.13 10.62 -19.79
N ILE A 325 2.42 9.70 -19.14
CA ILE A 325 3.00 8.53 -18.49
C ILE A 325 3.75 7.65 -19.51
N ALA A 326 3.13 7.37 -20.65
CA ALA A 326 3.78 6.57 -21.71
C ALA A 326 5.05 7.22 -22.27
N ILE A 327 5.06 8.55 -22.37
CA ILE A 327 6.25 9.32 -22.75
C ILE A 327 7.32 9.22 -21.65
N CYS A 328 6.98 9.48 -20.38
CA CYS A 328 7.91 9.39 -19.25
C CYS A 328 8.56 8.00 -19.14
N ILE A 329 7.80 6.92 -19.34
CA ILE A 329 8.35 5.56 -19.34
C ILE A 329 9.37 5.39 -20.48
N PHE A 330 9.07 5.91 -21.67
CA PHE A 330 10.02 5.84 -22.79
C PHE A 330 11.26 6.69 -22.52
N ASP A 331 11.12 7.86 -21.90
CA ASP A 331 12.24 8.72 -21.53
C ASP A 331 13.17 7.99 -20.54
N ASP A 332 12.62 7.28 -19.56
CA ASP A 332 13.39 6.40 -18.67
C ASP A 332 14.11 5.28 -19.46
N VAL A 333 13.46 4.66 -20.47
CA VAL A 333 14.12 3.66 -21.33
C VAL A 333 15.28 4.29 -22.11
N ALA A 334 15.06 5.45 -22.71
CA ALA A 334 16.05 6.16 -23.50
C ALA A 334 17.27 6.57 -22.63
N GLU A 335 17.02 7.14 -21.46
CA GLU A 335 18.05 7.60 -20.52
C GLU A 335 18.87 6.42 -19.98
N GLN A 336 18.19 5.37 -19.49
CA GLN A 336 18.83 4.29 -18.75
C GLN A 336 19.41 3.19 -19.65
N CYS A 337 18.87 3.01 -20.88
CA CYS A 337 19.30 1.95 -21.80
C CYS A 337 20.13 2.46 -23.00
N LYS A 338 20.17 3.78 -23.25
CA LYS A 338 21.03 4.44 -24.25
C LYS A 338 20.91 3.79 -25.64
N GLU A 339 22.02 3.33 -26.24
CA GLU A 339 22.04 2.74 -27.59
C GLU A 339 21.07 1.56 -27.74
N ALA A 340 20.81 0.81 -26.67
CA ALA A 340 19.88 -0.32 -26.71
C ALA A 340 18.40 0.13 -26.85
N ALA A 341 18.09 1.39 -26.52
CA ALA A 341 16.77 1.98 -26.68
C ALA A 341 16.45 2.38 -28.13
N LEU A 342 17.46 2.46 -29.03
CA LEU A 342 17.31 2.94 -30.40
C LEU A 342 16.20 2.21 -31.18
N LYS A 343 15.99 0.92 -30.90
CA LYS A 343 14.93 0.11 -31.54
C LYS A 343 13.51 0.60 -31.26
N TYR A 344 13.29 1.43 -30.24
CA TYR A 344 11.96 1.93 -29.88
C TYR A 344 11.69 3.34 -30.42
N TYR A 345 12.71 4.10 -30.85
CA TYR A 345 12.54 5.50 -31.25
C TYR A 345 11.56 5.68 -32.41
N ASP A 346 11.54 4.77 -33.38
CA ASP A 346 10.59 4.82 -34.51
C ASP A 346 9.12 4.83 -34.05
N THR A 347 8.84 4.24 -32.89
CA THR A 347 7.50 4.18 -32.31
C THR A 347 7.17 5.44 -31.52
N TYR A 348 8.08 5.92 -30.67
CA TYR A 348 7.79 6.99 -29.71
C TYR A 348 8.09 8.41 -30.24
N LEU A 349 9.07 8.56 -31.15
CA LEU A 349 9.51 9.86 -31.65
C LEU A 349 8.41 10.72 -32.29
N PRO A 350 7.46 10.17 -33.08
CA PRO A 350 6.35 10.96 -33.62
C PRO A 350 5.49 11.61 -32.52
N PHE A 351 5.24 10.87 -31.43
CA PHE A 351 4.42 11.33 -30.31
C PHE A 351 5.15 12.35 -29.45
N LEU A 352 6.47 12.19 -29.24
CA LEU A 352 7.30 13.19 -28.56
C LEU A 352 7.28 14.53 -29.30
N LEU A 353 7.44 14.52 -30.63
CA LEU A 353 7.38 15.72 -31.45
C LEU A 353 5.99 16.37 -31.42
N GLU A 354 4.92 15.59 -31.39
CA GLU A 354 3.55 16.10 -31.22
C GLU A 354 3.36 16.74 -29.84
N ALA A 355 3.85 16.10 -28.78
CA ALA A 355 3.75 16.61 -27.40
C ALA A 355 4.47 17.96 -27.22
N CYS A 356 5.71 18.09 -27.73
CA CYS A 356 6.48 19.34 -27.69
C CYS A 356 5.79 20.53 -28.39
N ASN A 357 4.92 20.26 -29.36
CA ASN A 357 4.20 21.28 -30.12
C ASN A 357 2.88 21.72 -29.46
N ILE A 358 2.30 20.90 -28.57
CA ILE A 358 0.93 21.08 -28.06
C ILE A 358 0.91 21.41 -26.54
N TRP A 359 1.92 20.99 -25.77
CA TRP A 359 1.90 21.02 -24.31
C TRP A 359 3.10 21.78 -23.71
N PRO A 360 2.91 23.02 -23.20
CA PRO A 360 3.99 23.75 -22.51
C PRO A 360 4.45 23.07 -21.21
N GLN A 361 3.57 22.30 -20.55
CA GLN A 361 3.86 21.56 -19.30
C GLN A 361 4.53 20.21 -19.54
N SER A 362 4.39 19.59 -20.73
CA SER A 362 5.10 18.35 -21.08
C SER A 362 6.53 18.57 -21.59
N ARG A 363 7.07 19.80 -21.44
CA ARG A 363 8.47 20.10 -21.79
C ARG A 363 9.48 19.54 -20.79
N GLN A 364 9.06 19.25 -19.56
CA GLN A 364 9.96 18.71 -18.54
C GLN A 364 10.47 17.28 -18.82
N PRO A 365 9.65 16.35 -19.34
CA PRO A 365 10.16 15.02 -19.73
C PRO A 365 10.82 14.99 -21.13
N ALA A 366 10.52 15.95 -22.02
CA ALA A 366 11.01 15.95 -23.40
C ALA A 366 12.35 16.68 -23.65
N GLU A 367 12.96 17.28 -22.61
CA GLU A 367 14.33 17.84 -22.62
C GLU A 367 15.30 16.87 -21.96
#